data_AF-A0AAV5ZER5-F1
#
_entry.id   AF-A0AAV5ZER5-F1
#
_cell.length_a   1.000
_cell.length_b   1.000
_cell.length_c   1.000
_cell.angle_alpha   90.00
_cell.angle_beta   90.00
_cell.angle_gamma   90.00
#
_symmetry.space_group_name_H-M   'P 1'
#
loop_
_entity.id
_entity.type
_entity.pdbx_description
1 polymer ?
#
loop_
_entity_poly.entity_id
_entity_poly.type
_entity_poly.pdbx_seq_one_letter_code
_entity_poly.pdbx_strand_id
1 'polypeptide(L)'
;LGLVNEVVPLDQLLPKARALAERIARVPEPSVRLNKAVTCYGLLAMGLGAGMLMNIPLSAMAHASYDAQRGDLLEAMKTGGLKAFLEMRDGGFRPEPFGPKSQR
;
A
#
# COMPACT_ATOMS: atom_id res chain seq x y z
N LEU A 1 -0.22 -13.75 -1.80
CA LEU A 1 0.42 -12.58 -1.16
C LEU A 1 0.02 -12.37 0.29
N GLY A 2 -1.20 -12.73 0.71
CA GLY A 2 -1.62 -12.58 2.12
C GLY A 2 -1.87 -11.14 2.58
N LEU A 3 -1.86 -10.16 1.65
CA LEU A 3 -2.11 -8.75 1.94
C LEU A 3 -3.59 -8.46 2.21
N VAL A 4 -4.49 -9.23 1.61
CA VAL A 4 -5.95 -9.11 1.74
C VAL A 4 -6.48 -10.42 2.31
N ASN A 5 -7.25 -10.35 3.40
CA ASN A 5 -7.82 -11.52 4.05
C ASN A 5 -9.04 -12.08 3.31
N GLU A 6 -9.91 -11.23 2.76
CA GLU A 6 -11.13 -11.62 2.03
C GLU A 6 -11.40 -10.59 0.92
N VAL A 7 -11.75 -11.07 -0.28
CA VAL A 7 -12.19 -10.23 -1.41
C VAL A 7 -13.70 -10.41 -1.57
N VAL A 8 -14.45 -9.32 -1.59
CA VAL A 8 -15.91 -9.31 -1.66
C VAL A 8 -16.41 -8.33 -2.73
N PRO A 9 -17.63 -8.52 -3.27
CA PRO A 9 -18.28 -7.51 -4.12
C PRO A 9 -18.33 -6.13 -3.45
N LEU A 10 -18.24 -5.05 -4.24
CA LEU A 10 -18.14 -3.68 -3.74
C LEU A 10 -19.29 -3.29 -2.79
N ASP A 11 -20.51 -3.70 -3.14
CA ASP A 11 -21.73 -3.48 -2.36
C ASP A 11 -21.72 -4.24 -1.02
N GLN A 12 -20.90 -5.27 -0.89
CA GLN A 12 -20.77 -6.09 0.32
C GLN A 12 -19.60 -5.69 1.22
N LEU A 13 -18.71 -4.80 0.77
CA LEU A 13 -17.51 -4.40 1.53
C LEU A 13 -17.85 -3.89 2.93
N LEU A 14 -18.74 -2.90 3.03
CA LEU A 14 -19.13 -2.33 4.32
C LEU A 14 -19.94 -3.31 5.19
N PRO A 15 -20.95 -4.04 4.68
CA PRO A 15 -21.62 -5.08 5.44
C PRO A 15 -20.66 -6.11 6.05
N LYS A 16 -19.71 -6.62 5.26
CA LYS A 16 -18.73 -7.63 5.70
C LYS A 16 -17.75 -7.09 6.73
N ALA A 17 -17.22 -5.88 6.51
CA ALA A 17 -16.34 -5.21 7.46
C ALA A 17 -17.04 -4.96 8.81
N ARG A 18 -18.31 -4.53 8.79
CA ARG A 18 -19.11 -4.32 10.01
C ARG A 18 -19.37 -5.62 10.75
N ALA A 19 -19.75 -6.69 10.05
CA ALA A 19 -19.95 -8.00 10.67
C ALA A 19 -18.66 -8.50 11.35
N LEU A 20 -17.48 -8.26 10.77
CA LEU A 20 -16.21 -8.59 11.41
C LEU A 20 -15.97 -7.73 12.67
N ALA A 21 -16.20 -6.41 12.59
CA ALA A 21 -16.06 -5.51 13.73
C ALA A 21 -17.01 -5.88 14.88
N GLU A 22 -18.26 -6.20 14.59
CA GLU A 22 -19.26 -6.66 15.56
C GLU A 22 -18.85 -7.98 16.24
N ARG A 23 -18.23 -8.90 15.50
CA ARG A 23 -17.68 -10.13 16.08
C ARG A 23 -16.54 -9.84 17.05
N ILE A 24 -15.64 -8.93 16.70
CA ILE A 24 -14.55 -8.50 17.59
C ILE A 24 -15.11 -7.80 18.84
N ALA A 25 -16.15 -6.98 18.68
CA ALA A 25 -16.77 -6.22 19.78
C ALA A 25 -17.46 -7.10 20.83
N ARG A 26 -17.76 -8.37 20.52
CA ARG A 26 -18.29 -9.35 21.50
C ARG A 26 -17.21 -9.88 22.45
N VAL A 27 -15.93 -9.61 22.18
CA VAL A 27 -14.81 -10.05 23.01
C VAL A 27 -14.46 -8.97 24.04
N PRO A 28 -14.17 -9.31 25.31
CA PRO A 28 -13.73 -8.34 26.31
C PRO A 28 -12.54 -7.51 25.82
N GLU A 29 -12.62 -6.19 26.05
CA GLU A 29 -11.60 -5.22 25.62
C GLU A 29 -10.16 -5.60 26.06
N PRO A 30 -9.91 -6.06 27.31
CA PRO A 30 -8.58 -6.47 27.71
C PRO A 30 -8.03 -7.64 26.88
N SER A 31 -8.87 -8.61 26.51
CA SER A 31 -8.49 -9.76 25.70
C SER A 31 -8.13 -9.36 24.27
N VAL A 32 -8.90 -8.45 23.66
CA VAL A 32 -8.59 -7.93 22.31
C VAL A 32 -7.26 -7.20 22.31
N ARG A 33 -7.00 -6.36 23.32
CA ARG A 33 -5.74 -5.62 23.44
C ARG A 33 -4.53 -6.54 23.61
N LEU A 34 -4.65 -7.56 24.46
CA LEU A 34 -3.56 -8.52 24.67
C LEU A 34 -3.24 -9.31 23.39
N ASN A 35 -4.26 -9.83 22.69
CA ASN A 35 -4.05 -10.58 21.45
C ASN A 35 -3.41 -9.73 20.35
N LYS A 36 -3.84 -8.46 20.23
CA LYS A 36 -3.20 -7.51 19.32
C LYS A 36 -1.73 -7.30 19.69
N ALA A 37 -1.43 -7.08 20.98
CA ALA A 37 -0.07 -6.86 21.44
C ALA A 37 0.85 -8.04 21.12
N VAL A 38 0.44 -9.27 21.42
CA VAL A 38 1.21 -10.49 21.11
C VAL A 38 1.53 -10.57 19.62
N THR A 39 0.55 -10.33 18.75
CA THR A 39 0.75 -10.34 17.30
C THR A 39 1.72 -9.24 16.84
N CYS A 40 1.56 -8.02 17.36
CA CYS A 40 2.45 -6.90 17.03
C CYS A 40 3.89 -7.15 17.50
N TYR A 41 4.09 -7.73 18.68
CA TYR A 41 5.43 -8.08 19.16
C TYR A 41 6.10 -9.13 18.27
N GLY A 42 5.35 -10.10 17.75
CA GLY A 42 5.86 -11.03 16.73
C GLY A 42 6.39 -10.31 15.49
N LEU A 43 5.60 -9.37 14.95
CA LEU A 43 6.02 -8.57 13.78
C LEU A 43 7.26 -7.70 14.07
N LEU A 44 7.32 -7.10 15.25
CA LEU A 44 8.49 -6.32 15.67
C LEU A 44 9.73 -7.20 15.82
N ALA A 45 9.60 -8.40 16.40
CA ALA A 45 10.68 -9.37 16.51
C ALA A 45 11.17 -9.85 15.14
N MET A 46 10.29 -9.92 14.14
CA MET A 46 10.65 -10.19 12.74
C MET A 46 11.36 -9.01 12.05
N GLY A 47 11.54 -7.87 12.72
CA GLY A 47 12.29 -6.73 12.19
C GLY A 47 11.43 -5.67 11.48
N LEU A 48 10.10 -5.71 11.59
CA LEU A 48 9.22 -4.70 10.96
C LEU A 48 9.62 -3.27 11.35
N GLY A 49 9.92 -3.03 12.62
CA GLY A 49 10.33 -1.71 13.10
C GLY A 49 11.63 -1.23 12.46
N ALA A 50 12.64 -2.10 12.35
CA ALA A 50 13.91 -1.77 11.70
C ALA A 50 13.72 -1.48 10.21
N GLY A 51 12.88 -2.26 9.52
CA GLY A 51 12.53 -2.02 8.12
C GLY A 51 11.84 -0.67 7.91
N MET A 52 10.89 -0.31 8.78
CA MET A 52 10.21 0.99 8.72
C MET A 52 11.17 2.16 8.99
N LEU A 53 12.10 2.02 9.94
CA LEU A 53 13.10 3.05 10.21
C LEU A 53 14.02 3.29 9.01
N MET A 54 14.48 2.23 8.35
CA MET A 54 15.34 2.34 7.17
C MET A 54 14.59 2.83 5.93
N ASN A 55 13.27 2.63 5.85
CA ASN A 55 12.47 3.10 4.72
C ASN A 55 12.51 4.63 4.57
N ILE A 56 12.69 5.38 5.66
CA ILE A 56 12.73 6.85 5.63
C ILE A 56 13.92 7.37 4.81
N PRO A 57 15.19 7.08 5.16
CA PRO A 57 16.33 7.55 4.37
C PRO A 57 16.35 6.95 2.96
N LEU A 58 15.94 5.69 2.78
CA LEU A 58 15.89 5.06 1.46
C LEU A 58 14.88 5.76 0.54
N SER A 59 13.68 6.07 1.03
CA SER A 59 12.67 6.81 0.28
C SER A 59 13.16 8.24 -0.03
N ALA A 60 13.80 8.92 0.92
CA ALA A 60 14.37 10.24 0.68
C ALA A 60 15.44 10.22 -0.43
N MET A 61 16.35 9.23 -0.40
CA MET A 61 17.36 9.05 -1.45
C MET A 61 16.72 8.75 -2.81
N ALA A 62 15.67 7.93 -2.86
CA ALA A 62 14.95 7.68 -4.11
C ALA A 62 14.33 8.96 -4.69
N HIS A 63 13.72 9.81 -3.85
CA HIS A 63 13.17 11.09 -4.30
C HIS A 63 14.23 12.14 -4.66
N ALA A 64 15.41 12.08 -4.03
CA ALA A 64 16.53 12.98 -4.30
C ALA A 64 17.38 12.52 -5.51
N SER A 65 17.33 11.25 -5.87
CA SER A 65 17.98 10.74 -7.07
C SER A 65 17.48 11.49 -8.30
N TYR A 66 18.38 11.86 -9.21
CA TYR A 66 18.04 12.59 -10.43
C TYR A 66 18.88 12.11 -11.60
N ASP A 67 18.21 11.83 -12.69
CA ASP A 67 18.78 11.49 -13.99
C ASP A 67 17.98 12.18 -15.11
N ALA A 68 18.36 11.94 -16.37
CA ALA A 68 17.67 12.52 -17.52
C ALA A 68 16.19 12.10 -17.56
N GLN A 69 15.89 10.82 -17.27
CA GLN A 69 14.52 10.30 -17.26
C GLN A 69 13.64 11.00 -16.23
N ARG A 70 14.15 11.26 -15.02
CA ARG A 70 13.45 12.03 -13.99
C ARG A 70 13.22 13.47 -14.41
N GLY A 71 14.16 14.07 -15.14
CA GLY A 71 13.98 15.39 -15.74
C GLY A 71 12.77 15.42 -16.68
N ASP A 72 12.70 14.48 -17.61
CA ASP A 72 11.58 14.38 -18.56
C ASP A 72 10.23 14.17 -17.85
N LEU A 73 10.21 13.30 -16.83
CA LEU A 73 9.02 13.08 -16.00
C LEU A 73 8.57 14.38 -15.31
N LEU A 74 9.49 15.16 -14.74
CA LEU A 74 9.17 16.42 -14.09
C LEU A 74 8.67 17.48 -15.07
N GLU A 75 9.19 17.54 -16.30
CA GLU A 75 8.67 18.42 -17.35
C GLU A 75 7.26 17.99 -17.81
N ALA A 76 7.02 16.69 -17.97
CA ALA A 76 5.67 16.16 -18.23
C ALA A 76 4.69 16.54 -17.10
N MET A 77 5.14 16.51 -15.84
CA MET A 77 4.35 16.96 -14.70
C MET A 77 4.07 18.46 -14.74
N LYS A 78 5.07 19.30 -15.06
CA LYS A 78 4.90 20.77 -15.13
C LYS A 78 3.94 21.19 -16.24
N THR A 79 4.00 20.53 -17.39
CA THR A 79 3.23 20.90 -18.59
C THR A 79 1.84 20.25 -18.64
N GLY A 80 1.71 19.00 -18.19
CA GLY A 80 0.48 18.19 -18.30
C GLY A 80 -0.07 17.68 -16.97
N GLY A 81 0.50 18.10 -15.84
CA GLY A 81 0.07 17.71 -14.50
C GLY A 81 0.37 16.25 -14.15
N LEU A 82 -0.23 15.78 -13.04
CA LEU A 82 0.02 14.44 -12.50
C LEU A 82 -0.38 13.32 -13.48
N LYS A 83 -1.41 13.53 -14.31
CA LYS A 83 -1.84 12.52 -15.29
C LYS A 83 -0.75 12.26 -16.32
N ALA A 84 -0.18 13.32 -16.91
CA ALA A 84 0.89 13.20 -17.91
C ALA A 84 2.14 12.55 -17.30
N PHE A 85 2.48 12.89 -16.06
CA PHE A 85 3.54 12.23 -15.30
C PHE A 85 3.32 10.72 -15.18
N LEU A 86 2.12 10.29 -14.74
CA LEU A 86 1.81 8.86 -14.57
C LEU A 86 1.73 8.11 -15.89
N GLU A 87 1.24 8.75 -16.95
CA GLU A 87 1.23 8.16 -18.30
C GLU A 87 2.65 7.93 -18.83
N MET A 88 3.55 8.89 -18.61
CA MET A 88 4.96 8.75 -18.99
C MET A 88 5.70 7.73 -18.11
N ARG A 89 5.45 7.71 -16.80
CA ARG A 89 6.07 6.78 -15.85
C ARG A 89 5.63 5.34 -16.07
N ASP A 90 4.33 5.10 -16.21
CA ASP A 90 3.73 3.76 -16.19
C ASP A 90 3.37 3.24 -17.59
N GLY A 91 3.31 4.11 -18.61
CA GLY A 91 2.81 3.76 -19.94
C GLY A 91 3.58 2.64 -20.61
N GLY A 92 4.91 2.60 -20.45
CA GLY A 92 5.77 1.55 -20.99
C GLY A 92 5.59 0.17 -20.34
N PHE A 93 4.85 0.08 -19.23
CA PHE A 93 4.58 -1.18 -18.52
C PHE A 93 3.20 -1.76 -18.85
N ARG A 94 2.52 -1.28 -19.90
CA ARG A 94 1.22 -1.81 -20.34
C ARG A 94 1.38 -2.94 -21.37
N PRO A 95 0.54 -4.02 -21.31
CA PRO A 95 -0.44 -4.30 -20.27
C PRO A 95 0.24 -4.60 -18.94
N GLU A 96 -0.30 -4.05 -17.87
CA GLU A 96 0.32 -4.16 -16.54
C GLU A 96 0.16 -5.58 -15.97
N PRO A 97 1.22 -6.22 -15.45
CA PRO A 97 1.10 -7.52 -14.81
C PRO A 97 0.29 -7.34 -13.52
N PHE A 98 -0.93 -7.88 -13.49
CA PHE A 98 -1.86 -7.91 -12.35
C PHE A 98 -2.65 -6.62 -12.04
N GLY A 99 -2.69 -5.62 -12.93
CA GLY A 99 -3.49 -4.41 -12.73
C GLY A 99 -4.82 -4.37 -13.51
N PRO A 100 -5.67 -3.34 -13.30
CA PRO A 100 -6.95 -3.17 -14.00
C PRO A 100 -6.87 -3.17 -15.53
N LYS A 101 -5.70 -2.85 -16.09
CA LYS A 101 -5.39 -2.84 -17.53
C LYS A 101 -4.51 -4.04 -17.94
N SER A 102 -4.50 -5.11 -17.17
CA SER A 102 -3.76 -6.34 -17.48
C SER A 102 -4.25 -7.08 -18.73
N GLN A 103 -5.48 -6.82 -19.16
CA GLN A 103 -6.11 -7.46 -20.32
C GLN A 103 -6.29 -6.53 -21.53
N ARG A 104 -5.74 -5.31 -21.49
CA ARG A 104 -5.85 -4.32 -22.56
C ARG A 104 -4.49 -3.84 -23.04
#